data_AF-A0AA51MKJ1-F1
#
_entry.id   AF-A0AA51MKJ1-F1
#
_cell.length_a   1.000
_cell.length_b   1.000
_cell.length_c   1.000
_cell.angle_alpha   90.00
_cell.angle_beta   90.00
_cell.angle_gamma   90.00
#
_symmetry.space_group_name_H-M   'P 1'
#
loop_
_entity.id
_entity.type
_entity.pdbx_description
1 polymer ?
#
loop_
_entity_poly.entity_id
_entity_poly.type
_entity_poly.pdbx_seq_one_letter_code
_entity_poly.pdbx_strand_id
1 'polypeptide(L)'
;MKEITMQMQQLMATPLRHGRRWDYLELLERIDATGSISAASKAMGMSYKAAWEAVLMVNNLSEEPVVERQAGGQHGGGTNLTAYGRRMVMVYRHMEKEHARILSQLGQVADNFEQYFQLIRRFDMQTSSRNQFLGTVTKVTNGPINSEVILDIGGGDELVAVITHNSVDHLGLASGAQAYALVKAPWVILAKDDGKIKTSARNNLRGTIVSIQEGTVNAEVIIELPGGKTVTAIITNDSVQDMELKVGDKACALIKASHIILAVSN
;
A
#
# COMPACT_ATOMS: atom_id res chain seq x y z
N MET A 1 15.15 -25.90 -17.59
CA MET A 1 14.06 -25.58 -18.56
C MET A 1 12.70 -26.07 -18.08
N LYS A 2 12.44 -27.38 -17.89
CA LYS A 2 11.11 -27.87 -17.45
C LYS A 2 10.61 -27.25 -16.14
N GLU A 3 11.51 -26.99 -15.20
CA GLU A 3 11.19 -26.41 -13.88
C GLU A 3 10.79 -24.92 -13.96
N ILE A 4 11.43 -24.16 -14.84
CA ILE A 4 11.11 -22.76 -15.15
C ILE A 4 9.75 -22.68 -15.87
N THR A 5 9.49 -23.59 -16.82
CA THR A 5 8.20 -23.65 -17.52
C THR A 5 7.05 -24.01 -16.58
N MET A 6 7.30 -24.89 -15.59
CA MET A 6 6.30 -25.29 -14.60
C MET A 6 6.02 -24.17 -13.58
N GLN A 7 7.05 -23.43 -13.15
CA GLN A 7 6.89 -22.22 -12.33
C GLN A 7 6.14 -21.12 -13.08
N MET A 8 6.40 -20.93 -14.38
CA MET A 8 5.67 -19.96 -15.22
C MET A 8 4.19 -20.34 -15.39
N GLN A 9 3.86 -21.63 -15.60
CA GLN A 9 2.47 -22.08 -15.68
C GLN A 9 1.72 -21.90 -14.35
N GLN A 10 2.39 -22.12 -13.22
CA GLN A 10 1.78 -21.98 -11.89
C GLN A 10 1.56 -20.51 -11.49
N LEU A 11 2.47 -19.61 -11.86
CA LEU A 11 2.29 -18.16 -11.72
C LEU A 11 1.19 -17.61 -12.64
N MET A 12 1.06 -18.12 -13.87
CA MET A 12 0.03 -17.67 -14.84
C MET A 12 -1.38 -18.20 -14.57
N ALA A 13 -1.50 -19.33 -13.86
CA ALA A 13 -2.77 -19.91 -13.43
C ALA A 13 -3.23 -19.37 -12.05
N THR A 14 -2.38 -18.60 -11.38
CA THR A 14 -2.80 -17.94 -10.14
C THR A 14 -3.72 -16.79 -10.54
N PRO A 15 -4.98 -16.73 -10.08
CA PRO A 15 -5.79 -15.52 -10.26
C PRO A 15 -4.98 -14.35 -9.76
N LEU A 16 -5.18 -13.14 -10.30
CA LEU A 16 -4.48 -11.95 -9.81
C LEU A 16 -4.88 -11.71 -8.34
N ARG A 17 -4.30 -12.47 -7.42
CA ARG A 17 -4.36 -12.25 -5.99
C ARG A 17 -3.36 -11.13 -5.77
N HIS A 18 -3.85 -9.93 -6.01
CA HIS A 18 -3.16 -8.65 -5.97
C HIS A 18 -2.59 -8.34 -4.59
N GLY A 19 -1.68 -9.16 -4.06
CA GLY A 19 -1.20 -9.10 -2.68
C GLY A 19 -2.29 -9.30 -1.61
N ARG A 20 -3.58 -9.45 -1.97
CA ARG A 20 -4.69 -9.54 -1.02
C ARG A 20 -4.91 -10.96 -0.55
N ARG A 21 -5.18 -11.10 0.76
CA ARG A 21 -5.62 -12.38 1.36
C ARG A 21 -6.93 -12.89 0.76
N TRP A 22 -7.81 -12.00 0.28
CA TRP A 22 -9.15 -12.32 -0.23
C TRP A 22 -9.42 -11.69 -1.60
N ASP A 23 -10.00 -12.45 -2.54
CA ASP A 23 -10.46 -11.96 -3.84
C ASP A 23 -11.84 -11.27 -3.69
N TYR A 24 -11.88 -9.95 -3.91
CA TYR A 24 -13.11 -9.18 -3.78
C TYR A 24 -14.09 -9.44 -4.93
N LEU A 25 -13.62 -9.85 -6.10
CA LEU A 25 -14.51 -10.30 -7.16
C LEU A 25 -15.22 -11.59 -6.77
N GLU A 26 -14.48 -12.56 -6.22
CA GLU A 26 -15.07 -13.81 -5.72
C GLU A 26 -16.12 -13.53 -4.62
N LEU A 27 -15.85 -12.56 -3.74
CA LEU A 27 -16.83 -12.12 -2.74
C LEU A 27 -18.12 -11.59 -3.40
N LEU A 28 -18.00 -10.73 -4.40
CA LEU A 28 -19.15 -10.17 -5.12
C LEU A 28 -19.95 -11.27 -5.85
N GLU A 29 -19.27 -12.20 -6.52
CA GLU A 29 -19.90 -13.34 -7.19
C GLU A 29 -20.69 -14.21 -6.20
N ARG A 30 -20.10 -14.49 -5.03
CA ARG A 30 -20.77 -15.25 -3.97
C ARG A 30 -21.94 -14.49 -3.34
N ILE A 31 -21.84 -13.17 -3.20
CA ILE A 31 -22.97 -12.35 -2.75
C ILE A 31 -24.11 -12.43 -3.75
N ASP A 32 -23.84 -12.30 -5.05
CA ASP A 32 -24.89 -12.38 -6.08
C ASP A 32 -25.58 -13.75 -6.10
N ALA A 33 -24.80 -14.83 -5.93
CA ALA A 33 -25.33 -16.19 -5.92
C ALA A 33 -26.16 -16.52 -4.66
N THR A 34 -25.81 -15.94 -3.51
CA THR A 34 -26.43 -16.31 -2.21
C THR A 34 -27.45 -15.28 -1.70
N GLY A 35 -27.44 -14.07 -2.25
CA GLY A 35 -28.22 -12.94 -1.72
C GLY A 35 -27.80 -12.49 -0.32
N SER A 36 -26.62 -12.90 0.18
CA SER A 36 -26.22 -12.71 1.58
C SER A 36 -24.72 -12.54 1.77
N ILE A 37 -24.32 -11.41 2.36
CA ILE A 37 -22.92 -11.16 2.77
C ILE A 37 -22.45 -12.21 3.79
N SER A 38 -23.33 -12.61 4.71
CA SER A 38 -22.98 -13.59 5.75
C SER A 38 -22.70 -14.97 5.16
N ALA A 39 -23.52 -15.41 4.19
CA ALA A 39 -23.29 -16.68 3.51
C ALA A 39 -22.00 -16.64 2.67
N ALA A 40 -21.78 -15.55 1.94
CA ALA A 40 -20.58 -15.36 1.13
C ALA A 40 -19.30 -15.32 2.01
N SER A 41 -19.31 -14.56 3.10
CA SER A 41 -18.15 -14.43 4.00
C SER A 41 -17.79 -15.78 4.62
N LYS A 42 -18.79 -16.54 5.09
CA LYS A 42 -18.57 -17.88 5.66
C LYS A 42 -17.98 -18.84 4.64
N ALA A 43 -18.47 -18.81 3.40
CA ALA A 43 -17.99 -19.69 2.35
C ALA A 43 -16.55 -19.37 1.90
N MET A 44 -16.11 -18.13 2.10
CA MET A 44 -14.72 -17.71 1.86
C MET A 44 -13.82 -17.90 3.09
N GLY A 45 -14.35 -18.22 4.27
CA GLY A 45 -13.55 -18.19 5.51
C GLY A 45 -13.18 -16.77 5.97
N MET A 46 -13.93 -15.77 5.52
CA MET A 46 -13.81 -14.37 5.94
C MET A 46 -14.68 -14.09 7.16
N SER A 47 -14.24 -13.17 8.02
CA SER A 47 -15.15 -12.61 9.02
C SER A 47 -16.24 -11.77 8.34
N TYR A 48 -17.44 -11.75 8.91
CA TYR A 48 -18.53 -10.92 8.38
C TYR A 48 -18.13 -9.44 8.28
N LYS A 49 -17.38 -8.94 9.28
CA LYS A 49 -16.86 -7.56 9.29
C LYS A 49 -15.93 -7.30 8.10
N ALA A 50 -15.01 -8.22 7.80
CA ALA A 50 -14.10 -8.07 6.65
C ALA A 50 -14.85 -8.07 5.31
N ALA A 51 -15.87 -8.92 5.16
CA ALA A 51 -16.71 -8.92 3.96
C ALA A 51 -17.54 -7.63 3.83
N TRP A 52 -18.08 -7.12 4.94
CA TRP A 52 -18.80 -5.85 4.97
C TRP A 52 -17.90 -4.66 4.60
N GLU A 53 -16.69 -4.59 5.17
CA GLU A 53 -15.69 -3.56 4.83
C GLU A 53 -15.28 -3.63 3.36
N ALA A 54 -15.12 -4.83 2.80
CA ALA A 54 -14.82 -5.02 1.38
C ALA A 54 -15.94 -4.47 0.47
N VAL A 55 -17.22 -4.75 0.81
CA VAL A 55 -18.37 -4.20 0.07
C VAL A 55 -18.42 -2.68 0.14
N LEU A 56 -18.22 -2.10 1.33
CA LEU A 56 -18.16 -0.64 1.49
C LEU A 56 -17.03 -0.03 0.67
N MET A 57 -15.85 -0.66 0.67
CA MET A 57 -14.70 -0.19 -0.11
C MET A 57 -15.01 -0.17 -1.61
N VAL A 58 -15.56 -1.28 -2.15
CA VAL A 58 -15.90 -1.37 -3.57
C VAL A 58 -16.96 -0.34 -3.96
N ASN A 59 -17.98 -0.13 -3.14
CA ASN A 59 -18.97 0.91 -3.38
C ASN A 59 -18.36 2.32 -3.35
N ASN A 60 -17.48 2.64 -2.40
CA ASN A 60 -16.84 3.95 -2.29
C ASN A 60 -15.88 4.25 -3.46
N LEU A 61 -15.33 3.22 -4.08
CA LEU A 61 -14.44 3.35 -5.24
C LEU A 61 -15.19 3.38 -6.57
N SER A 62 -16.50 3.13 -6.58
CA SER A 62 -17.31 3.03 -7.79
C SER A 62 -18.17 4.28 -7.98
N GLU A 63 -18.44 4.64 -9.24
CA GLU A 63 -19.33 5.76 -9.58
C GLU A 63 -20.79 5.48 -9.17
N GLU A 64 -21.21 4.22 -9.27
CA GLU A 64 -22.50 3.72 -8.83
C GLU A 64 -22.32 2.60 -7.79
N PRO A 65 -23.24 2.43 -6.83
CA PRO A 65 -23.18 1.30 -5.90
C PRO A 65 -23.10 -0.05 -6.65
N VAL A 66 -22.11 -0.86 -6.32
CA VAL A 66 -21.91 -2.21 -6.86
C VAL A 66 -22.84 -3.20 -6.15
N VAL A 67 -23.05 -3.00 -4.85
CA VAL A 67 -23.89 -3.84 -4.00
C VAL A 67 -24.94 -2.98 -3.31
N GLU A 68 -26.18 -3.45 -3.32
CA GLU A 68 -27.31 -2.83 -2.63
C GLU A 68 -27.95 -3.76 -1.60
N ARG A 69 -28.54 -3.15 -0.56
CA ARG A 69 -29.35 -3.88 0.43
C ARG A 69 -30.81 -3.77 0.05
N GLN A 70 -31.51 -4.90 0.01
CA GLN A 70 -32.96 -4.90 0.01
C GLN A 70 -33.46 -4.66 1.44
N ALA A 71 -34.35 -3.68 1.63
CA ALA A 71 -35.00 -3.45 2.92
C ALA A 71 -35.81 -4.69 3.33
N GLY A 72 -35.56 -5.21 4.53
CA GLY A 72 -36.11 -6.46 5.00
C GLY A 72 -37.52 -6.35 5.58
N GLY A 73 -38.42 -7.21 5.12
CA GLY A 73 -39.63 -7.62 5.86
C GLY A 73 -39.34 -8.77 6.85
N GLN A 74 -40.37 -9.52 7.28
CA GLN A 74 -40.30 -10.55 8.34
C GLN A 74 -39.24 -11.66 8.19
N HIS A 75 -38.55 -11.79 7.06
CA HIS A 75 -37.51 -12.82 6.82
C HIS A 75 -36.10 -12.26 6.59
N GLY A 76 -35.88 -10.97 6.89
CA GLY A 76 -34.57 -10.33 6.80
C GLY A 76 -34.29 -9.65 5.46
N GLY A 77 -33.46 -8.61 5.47
CA GLY A 77 -33.06 -7.88 4.27
C GLY A 77 -31.98 -8.63 3.48
N GLY A 78 -32.18 -8.77 2.16
CA GLY A 78 -31.21 -9.39 1.25
C GLY A 78 -30.10 -8.43 0.84
N THR A 79 -29.02 -8.97 0.28
CA THR A 79 -27.96 -8.18 -0.36
C THR A 79 -27.70 -8.72 -1.75
N ASN A 80 -27.85 -7.88 -2.78
CA ASN A 80 -27.64 -8.27 -4.17
C ASN A 80 -26.70 -7.30 -4.87
N LEU A 81 -26.05 -7.76 -5.93
CA LEU A 81 -25.36 -6.85 -6.84
C LEU A 81 -26.38 -6.03 -7.62
N THR A 82 -26.03 -4.77 -7.87
CA THR A 82 -26.77 -3.92 -8.81
C THR A 82 -26.52 -4.38 -10.24
N ALA A 83 -27.29 -3.87 -11.20
CA ALA A 83 -27.02 -4.12 -12.62
C ALA A 83 -25.61 -3.62 -13.02
N TYR A 84 -25.17 -2.50 -12.44
CA TYR A 84 -23.80 -1.99 -12.59
C TYR A 84 -22.77 -2.97 -12.04
N GLY A 85 -22.96 -3.46 -10.81
CA GLY A 85 -22.04 -4.40 -10.17
C GLY A 85 -21.88 -5.71 -10.94
N ARG A 86 -22.97 -6.27 -11.49
CA ARG A 86 -22.89 -7.49 -12.33
C ARG A 86 -22.10 -7.24 -13.62
N ARG A 87 -22.32 -6.10 -14.29
CA ARG A 87 -21.56 -5.74 -15.49
C ARG A 87 -20.07 -5.57 -15.18
N MET A 88 -19.75 -4.90 -14.07
CA MET A 88 -18.37 -4.68 -13.62
C MET A 88 -17.65 -6.02 -13.40
N VAL A 89 -18.26 -6.95 -12.66
CA VAL A 89 -17.68 -8.30 -12.42
C VAL A 89 -17.45 -9.03 -13.74
N MET A 90 -18.43 -9.00 -14.65
CA MET A 90 -18.31 -9.65 -15.97
C MET A 90 -17.16 -9.08 -16.81
N VAL A 91 -17.07 -7.75 -16.92
CA VAL A 91 -16.00 -7.09 -17.68
C VAL A 91 -14.63 -7.39 -17.08
N TYR A 92 -14.50 -7.33 -15.75
CA TYR A 92 -13.23 -7.57 -15.09
C TYR A 92 -12.76 -9.04 -15.26
N ARG A 93 -13.65 -10.02 -15.11
CA ARG A 93 -13.33 -11.44 -15.38
C ARG A 93 -12.92 -11.69 -16.83
N HIS A 94 -13.49 -10.94 -17.78
CA HIS A 94 -13.06 -11.03 -19.18
C HIS A 94 -11.65 -10.45 -19.36
N MET A 95 -11.37 -9.29 -18.75
CA MET A 95 -10.05 -8.67 -18.76
C MET A 95 -8.97 -9.58 -18.13
N GLU A 96 -9.24 -10.22 -17.00
CA GLU A 96 -8.29 -11.14 -16.35
C GLU A 96 -7.86 -12.29 -17.28
N LYS A 97 -8.80 -12.84 -18.04
CA LYS A 97 -8.52 -13.92 -19.01
C LYS A 97 -7.60 -13.46 -20.13
N GLU A 98 -7.82 -12.27 -20.68
CA GLU A 98 -6.96 -11.72 -21.73
C GLU A 98 -5.59 -11.28 -21.21
N HIS A 99 -5.52 -10.75 -19.99
CA HIS A 99 -4.25 -10.32 -19.39
C HIS A 99 -3.28 -11.49 -19.21
N ALA A 100 -3.77 -12.63 -18.73
CA ALA A 100 -2.96 -13.85 -18.60
C ALA A 100 -2.37 -14.29 -19.96
N ARG A 101 -3.15 -14.15 -21.04
CA ARG A 101 -2.72 -14.48 -22.41
C ARG A 101 -1.60 -13.56 -22.89
N ILE A 102 -1.73 -12.25 -22.66
CA ILE A 102 -0.76 -11.25 -23.10
C ILE A 102 0.58 -11.42 -22.36
N LEU A 103 0.56 -11.60 -21.04
CA LEU A 103 1.79 -11.80 -20.26
C LEU A 103 2.53 -13.07 -20.69
N SER A 104 1.80 -14.14 -21.03
CA SER A 104 2.38 -15.37 -21.58
C SER A 104 3.14 -15.15 -22.88
N GLN A 105 2.66 -14.24 -23.72
CA GLN A 105 3.31 -13.89 -24.98
C GLN A 105 4.52 -12.97 -24.77
N LEU A 106 4.42 -11.99 -23.88
CA LEU A 106 5.51 -11.05 -23.59
C LEU A 106 6.71 -11.68 -22.87
N GLY A 107 6.47 -12.68 -22.01
CA GLY A 107 7.54 -13.44 -21.36
C GLY A 107 8.44 -14.22 -22.33
N GLN A 108 8.07 -14.34 -23.61
CA GLN A 108 8.88 -14.97 -24.66
C GLN A 108 9.78 -13.98 -25.40
N VAL A 109 9.56 -12.67 -25.24
CA VAL A 109 10.20 -11.61 -26.05
C VAL A 109 11.48 -11.07 -25.40
N ALA A 110 11.61 -11.14 -24.07
CA ALA A 110 12.81 -10.69 -23.38
C ALA A 110 13.05 -11.46 -22.08
N ASP A 111 14.30 -11.92 -21.90
CA ASP A 111 14.79 -12.34 -20.58
C ASP A 111 14.69 -11.15 -19.60
N ASN A 112 14.28 -11.40 -18.36
CA ASN A 112 14.08 -10.39 -17.30
C ASN A 112 12.96 -9.36 -17.55
N PHE A 113 12.05 -9.57 -18.50
CA PHE A 113 10.87 -8.71 -18.71
C PHE A 113 10.10 -8.43 -17.41
N GLU A 114 9.98 -9.42 -16.53
CA GLU A 114 9.28 -9.29 -15.25
C GLU A 114 9.87 -8.17 -14.38
N GLN A 115 11.21 -8.09 -14.27
CA GLN A 115 11.85 -7.06 -13.45
C GLN A 115 11.61 -5.65 -14.01
N TYR A 116 11.66 -5.51 -15.33
CA TYR A 116 11.38 -4.24 -16.00
C TYR A 116 9.91 -3.86 -15.93
N PHE A 117 9.00 -4.83 -16.09
CA PHE A 117 7.57 -4.60 -15.99
C PHE A 117 7.19 -4.16 -14.57
N GLN A 118 7.75 -4.81 -13.54
CA GLN A 118 7.59 -4.37 -12.16
C GLN A 118 8.09 -2.94 -11.98
N LEU A 119 9.26 -2.59 -12.54
CA LEU A 119 9.80 -1.22 -12.50
C LEU A 119 8.88 -0.20 -13.18
N ILE A 120 8.37 -0.52 -14.38
CA ILE A 120 7.43 0.32 -15.13
C ILE A 120 6.16 0.57 -14.30
N ARG A 121 5.59 -0.47 -13.68
CA ARG A 121 4.42 -0.32 -12.79
C ARG A 121 4.69 0.55 -11.57
N ARG A 122 5.93 0.63 -11.09
CA ARG A 122 6.29 1.56 -10.00
C ARG A 122 6.20 3.01 -10.44
N PHE A 123 6.54 3.32 -11.69
CA PHE A 123 6.43 4.67 -12.23
C PHE A 123 4.97 5.11 -12.42
N ASP A 124 4.04 4.17 -12.65
CA ASP A 124 2.61 4.49 -12.80
C ASP A 124 1.94 4.88 -11.48
N MET A 125 2.53 4.58 -10.32
CA MET A 125 1.98 4.99 -9.04
C MET A 125 2.23 6.48 -8.78
N GLN A 126 1.20 7.30 -8.98
CA GLN A 126 1.23 8.72 -8.66
C GLN A 126 0.53 8.97 -7.32
N THR A 127 1.25 9.56 -6.36
CA THR A 127 0.67 10.00 -5.09
C THR A 127 1.16 11.41 -4.76
N SER A 128 0.42 12.12 -3.93
CA SER A 128 0.85 13.43 -3.42
C SER A 128 1.92 13.34 -2.32
N SER A 129 2.31 12.12 -1.92
CA SER A 129 3.38 11.90 -0.94
C SER A 129 4.74 12.07 -1.62
N ARG A 130 5.53 13.02 -1.12
CA ARG A 130 6.90 13.29 -1.60
C ARG A 130 7.91 12.24 -1.15
N ASN A 131 7.59 11.51 -0.08
CA ASN A 131 8.42 10.42 0.41
C ASN A 131 7.74 9.11 0.05
N GLN A 132 8.36 8.35 -0.84
CA GLN A 132 7.90 7.03 -1.27
C GLN A 132 9.09 6.08 -1.24
N PHE A 133 9.07 5.16 -0.29
CA PHE A 133 10.17 4.21 -0.10
C PHE A 133 9.68 2.81 -0.44
N LEU A 134 10.26 2.19 -1.46
CA LEU A 134 10.13 0.76 -1.65
C LEU A 134 10.96 0.06 -0.57
N GLY A 135 10.35 -0.91 0.11
CA GLY A 135 11.02 -1.73 1.10
C GLY A 135 10.52 -3.17 1.11
N THR A 136 11.28 -4.01 1.82
CA THR A 136 10.90 -5.39 2.12
C THR A 136 10.48 -5.48 3.57
N VAL A 137 9.32 -6.06 3.83
CA VAL A 137 8.83 -6.28 5.19
C VAL A 137 9.77 -7.27 5.89
N THR A 138 10.46 -6.84 6.93
CA THR A 138 11.34 -7.71 7.73
C THR A 138 10.55 -8.39 8.84
N LYS A 139 9.60 -7.66 9.45
CA LYS A 139 8.81 -8.14 10.58
C LYS A 139 7.39 -7.56 10.61
N VAL A 140 6.43 -8.38 11.03
CA VAL A 140 5.06 -7.96 11.38
C VAL A 140 4.76 -8.42 12.81
N THR A 141 4.35 -7.48 13.66
CA THR A 141 3.93 -7.75 15.04
C THR A 141 2.46 -7.41 15.19
N ASN A 142 1.61 -8.42 15.26
CA ASN A 142 0.16 -8.24 15.38
C ASN A 142 -0.25 -7.91 16.82
N GLY A 143 -0.97 -6.81 16.99
CA GLY A 143 -1.72 -6.50 18.20
C GLY A 143 -3.23 -6.69 18.00
N PRO A 144 -4.05 -6.49 19.05
CA PRO A 144 -5.50 -6.74 18.98
C PRO A 144 -6.26 -5.76 18.08
N ILE A 145 -5.68 -4.59 17.79
CA ILE A 145 -6.29 -3.53 16.98
C ILE A 145 -5.33 -3.10 15.88
N ASN A 146 -4.11 -2.76 16.27
CA ASN A 146 -3.05 -2.30 15.37
C ASN A 146 -1.93 -3.32 15.30
N SER A 147 -1.20 -3.28 14.21
CA SER A 147 -0.02 -4.09 13.97
C SER A 147 1.17 -3.19 13.62
N GLU A 148 2.34 -3.53 14.14
CA GLU A 148 3.59 -2.89 13.78
C GLU A 148 4.22 -3.65 12.60
N VAL A 149 4.58 -2.94 11.55
CA VAL A 149 5.23 -3.48 10.35
C VAL A 149 6.57 -2.78 10.18
N ILE A 150 7.65 -3.55 10.12
CA ILE A 150 9.01 -3.04 9.90
C ILE A 150 9.40 -3.35 8.45
N LEU A 151 9.82 -2.31 7.73
CA LEU A 151 10.30 -2.38 6.35
C LEU A 151 11.78 -2.01 6.32
N ASP A 152 12.61 -2.88 5.75
CA ASP A 152 13.95 -2.52 5.29
C ASP A 152 13.80 -1.75 3.97
N ILE A 153 14.20 -0.47 3.97
CA ILE A 153 14.16 0.38 2.79
C ILE A 153 15.53 0.43 2.08
N GLY A 154 16.53 -0.31 2.55
CA GLY A 154 17.87 -0.36 1.99
C GLY A 154 18.78 0.75 2.50
N GLY A 155 20.09 0.59 2.29
CA GLY A 155 21.09 1.54 2.79
C GLY A 155 21.33 1.48 4.31
N GLY A 156 20.79 0.44 4.97
CA GLY A 156 20.83 0.29 6.43
C GLY A 156 19.69 0.99 7.17
N ASP A 157 18.78 1.64 6.44
CA ASP A 157 17.62 2.32 7.02
C ASP A 157 16.39 1.39 7.08
N GLU A 158 15.68 1.43 8.21
CA GLU A 158 14.40 0.76 8.38
C GLU A 158 13.29 1.77 8.68
N LEU A 159 12.07 1.43 8.26
CA LEU A 159 10.85 2.15 8.61
C LEU A 159 9.88 1.26 9.37
N VAL A 160 9.43 1.76 10.50
CA VAL A 160 8.37 1.18 11.33
C VAL A 160 7.07 1.91 11.05
N ALA A 161 6.08 1.19 10.53
CA ALA A 161 4.71 1.64 10.33
C ALA A 161 3.77 0.97 11.34
N VAL A 162 2.73 1.69 11.76
CA VAL A 162 1.64 1.14 12.57
C VAL A 162 0.34 1.33 11.81
N ILE A 163 -0.27 0.20 11.41
CA ILE A 163 -1.53 0.16 10.67
C ILE A 163 -2.53 -0.76 11.37
N THR A 164 -3.79 -0.78 10.95
CA THR A 164 -4.77 -1.68 11.54
C THR A 164 -4.43 -3.14 11.20
N HIS A 165 -4.76 -4.08 12.09
CA HIS A 165 -4.58 -5.50 11.83
C HIS A 165 -5.32 -5.94 10.54
N ASN A 166 -6.52 -5.42 10.31
CA ASN A 166 -7.27 -5.64 9.07
C ASN A 166 -6.49 -5.16 7.83
N SER A 167 -5.71 -4.09 7.93
CA SER A 167 -4.90 -3.59 6.81
C SER A 167 -3.72 -4.51 6.51
N VAL A 168 -3.06 -5.08 7.53
CA VAL A 168 -2.02 -6.10 7.34
C VAL A 168 -2.58 -7.29 6.56
N ASP A 169 -3.73 -7.80 7.00
CA ASP A 169 -4.41 -8.91 6.34
C ASP A 169 -4.85 -8.55 4.91
N HIS A 170 -5.43 -7.36 4.74
CA HIS A 170 -5.91 -6.91 3.45
C HIS A 170 -4.77 -6.75 2.44
N LEU A 171 -3.64 -6.18 2.85
CA LEU A 171 -2.47 -5.94 2.01
C LEU A 171 -1.56 -7.19 1.89
N GLY A 172 -1.87 -8.28 2.61
CA GLY A 172 -1.08 -9.52 2.62
C GLY A 172 0.35 -9.32 3.12
N LEU A 173 0.55 -8.41 4.07
CA LEU A 173 1.88 -8.10 4.58
C LEU A 173 2.39 -9.22 5.49
N ALA A 174 3.53 -9.80 5.11
CA ALA A 174 4.26 -10.81 5.86
C ALA A 174 5.76 -10.60 5.66
N SER A 175 6.61 -11.25 6.47
CA SER A 175 8.06 -11.18 6.28
C SER A 175 8.43 -11.62 4.85
N GLY A 176 9.25 -10.83 4.17
CA GLY A 176 9.63 -11.01 2.77
C GLY A 176 8.71 -10.32 1.74
N ALA A 177 7.53 -9.83 2.13
CA ALA A 177 6.65 -9.11 1.22
C ALA A 177 7.26 -7.75 0.82
N GLN A 178 7.06 -7.33 -0.43
CA GLN A 178 7.42 -5.97 -0.88
C GLN A 178 6.26 -5.01 -0.65
N ALA A 179 6.58 -3.81 -0.15
CA ALA A 179 5.61 -2.75 0.06
C ALA A 179 6.26 -1.37 -0.10
N TYR A 180 5.43 -0.37 -0.38
CA TYR A 180 5.79 1.04 -0.40
C TYR A 180 5.37 1.70 0.91
N ALA A 181 6.31 2.39 1.56
CA ALA A 181 6.03 3.31 2.65
C ALA A 181 5.87 4.72 2.08
N LEU A 182 4.66 5.27 2.24
CA LEU A 182 4.30 6.61 1.78
C LEU A 182 4.22 7.54 3.00
N VAL A 183 4.98 8.63 2.96
CA VAL A 183 4.97 9.66 4.02
C VAL A 183 4.77 11.02 3.39
N LYS A 184 3.75 11.75 3.85
CA LYS A 184 3.55 13.13 3.42
C LYS A 184 4.67 14.02 4.00
N ALA A 185 5.24 14.90 3.19
CA ALA A 185 6.30 15.81 3.63
C ALA A 185 5.98 16.63 4.92
N PRO A 186 4.75 17.16 5.14
CA PRO A 186 4.42 17.87 6.39
C PRO A 186 4.26 16.95 7.62
N TRP A 187 4.38 15.63 7.48
CA TRP A 187 4.42 14.70 8.61
C TRP A 187 5.84 14.40 9.09
N VAL A 188 6.85 14.88 8.37
CA VAL A 188 8.25 14.73 8.73
C VAL A 188 8.65 15.91 9.60
N ILE A 189 9.04 15.62 10.85
CA ILE A 189 9.57 16.62 11.77
C ILE A 189 11.10 16.63 11.60
N LEU A 190 11.67 17.82 11.45
CA LEU A 190 13.12 17.97 11.36
C LEU A 190 13.73 18.32 12.70
N ALA A 191 14.91 17.76 12.95
CA ALA A 191 15.74 18.12 14.08
C ALA A 191 17.21 18.19 13.63
N LYS A 192 17.98 19.14 14.18
CA LYS A 192 19.43 19.17 14.00
C LYS A 192 20.04 17.96 14.71
N ASP A 193 20.90 17.22 14.03
CA ASP A 193 21.47 16.02 14.60
C ASP A 193 22.69 16.32 15.47
N ASP A 194 22.46 16.53 16.77
CA ASP A 194 23.49 16.67 17.81
C ASP A 194 23.78 15.35 18.56
N GLY A 195 23.20 14.23 18.10
CA GLY A 195 23.33 12.92 18.72
C GLY A 195 22.50 12.68 19.99
N LYS A 196 21.65 13.64 20.44
CA LYS A 196 20.93 13.54 21.73
C LYS A 196 19.41 13.57 21.65
N ILE A 197 18.84 13.43 20.45
CA ILE A 197 17.40 13.53 20.27
C ILE A 197 16.68 12.27 20.77
N LYS A 198 16.02 12.36 21.94
CA LYS A 198 15.05 11.37 22.43
C LYS A 198 13.65 11.83 22.10
N THR A 199 12.94 11.07 21.28
CA THR A 199 11.53 11.35 20.96
C THR A 199 10.72 10.07 20.96
N SER A 200 9.41 10.22 20.94
CA SER A 200 8.47 9.11 20.75
C SER A 200 8.21 8.80 19.27
N ALA A 201 8.93 9.43 18.32
CA ALA A 201 8.91 9.03 16.93
C ALA A 201 9.71 7.72 16.79
N ARG A 202 9.14 6.75 16.08
CA ARG A 202 9.76 5.42 15.92
C ARG A 202 10.79 5.41 14.80
N ASN A 203 10.66 6.34 13.86
CA ASN A 203 11.53 6.46 12.70
C ASN A 203 12.42 7.68 12.88
N ASN A 204 13.72 7.46 12.74
CA ASN A 204 14.77 8.46 12.88
C ASN A 204 15.74 8.27 11.70
N LEU A 205 15.44 8.94 10.59
CA LEU A 205 16.24 8.85 9.38
C LEU A 205 17.28 9.97 9.39
N ARG A 206 18.56 9.61 9.48
CA ARG A 206 19.67 10.56 9.65
C ARG A 206 20.38 10.77 8.34
N GLY A 207 20.71 12.01 8.05
CA GLY A 207 21.35 12.35 6.79
C GLY A 207 21.95 13.75 6.79
N THR A 208 22.17 14.24 5.57
CA THR A 208 22.71 15.57 5.33
C THR A 208 21.69 16.39 4.56
N ILE A 209 21.46 17.64 4.94
CA ILE A 209 20.60 18.54 4.17
C ILE A 209 21.30 18.83 2.83
N VAL A 210 20.62 18.55 1.72
CA VAL A 210 21.13 18.78 0.37
C VAL A 210 20.41 19.91 -0.36
N SER A 211 19.20 20.27 0.08
CA SER A 211 18.44 21.39 -0.47
C SER A 211 17.53 22.01 0.59
N ILE A 212 17.42 23.34 0.55
CA ILE A 212 16.41 24.12 1.27
C ILE A 212 15.81 25.10 0.25
N GLN A 213 14.50 25.03 0.05
CA GLN A 213 13.76 25.95 -0.80
C GLN A 213 12.68 26.65 0.02
N GLU A 214 12.91 27.92 0.33
CA GLU A 214 11.94 28.76 1.03
C GLU A 214 10.84 29.23 0.08
N GLY A 215 9.59 29.05 0.49
CA GLY A 215 8.41 29.64 -0.14
C GLY A 215 7.93 30.87 0.63
N THR A 216 6.66 31.25 0.44
CA THR A 216 6.09 32.42 1.14
C THR A 216 5.90 32.20 2.64
N VAL A 217 5.57 30.97 3.06
CA VAL A 217 5.26 30.63 4.47
C VAL A 217 6.04 29.42 4.96
N ASN A 218 6.26 28.45 4.08
CA ASN A 218 6.92 27.19 4.39
C ASN A 218 8.13 27.00 3.49
N ALA A 219 9.07 26.20 3.97
CA ALA A 219 10.22 25.74 3.24
C ALA A 219 10.14 24.25 2.97
N GLU A 220 10.60 23.84 1.80
CA GLU A 220 10.91 22.45 1.48
C GLU A 220 12.37 22.17 1.82
N VAL A 221 12.60 21.12 2.61
CA VAL A 221 13.94 20.70 3.02
C VAL A 221 14.14 19.26 2.60
N ILE A 222 15.22 19.00 1.86
CA ILE A 222 15.59 17.67 1.37
C ILE A 222 16.84 17.18 2.11
N ILE A 223 16.75 15.99 2.69
CA ILE A 223 17.82 15.29 3.37
C ILE A 223 18.24 14.08 2.54
N GLU A 224 19.52 13.96 2.24
CA GLU A 224 20.11 12.75 1.66
C GLU A 224 20.54 11.79 2.78
N LEU A 225 20.07 10.55 2.68
CA LEU A 225 20.40 9.44 3.57
C LEU A 225 21.66 8.71 3.08
N PRO A 226 22.39 7.98 3.95
CA PRO A 226 23.60 7.25 3.58
C PRO A 226 23.41 6.28 2.41
N GLY A 227 22.22 5.70 2.25
CA GLY A 227 21.87 4.80 1.14
C GLY A 227 21.57 5.48 -0.20
N GLY A 228 21.75 6.81 -0.32
CA GLY A 228 21.46 7.59 -1.53
C GLY A 228 19.97 7.90 -1.74
N LYS A 229 19.10 7.49 -0.82
CA LYS A 229 17.69 7.90 -0.81
C LYS A 229 17.56 9.28 -0.21
N THR A 230 16.45 9.96 -0.52
CA THR A 230 16.16 11.29 0.02
C THR A 230 14.88 11.30 0.83
N VAL A 231 14.84 12.15 1.87
CA VAL A 231 13.63 12.48 2.63
C VAL A 231 13.32 13.96 2.44
N THR A 232 12.10 14.27 2.06
CA THR A 232 11.57 15.63 1.91
C THR A 232 10.67 15.96 3.10
N ALA A 233 10.93 17.09 3.74
CA ALA A 233 10.10 17.67 4.79
C ALA A 233 9.58 19.05 4.36
N ILE A 234 8.37 19.38 4.83
CA ILE A 234 7.81 20.73 4.71
C ILE A 234 7.69 21.30 6.13
N ILE A 235 8.43 22.36 6.41
CA ILE A 235 8.44 23.06 7.70
C ILE A 235 8.19 24.56 7.50
N THR A 236 7.92 25.32 8.56
CA THR A 236 7.74 26.77 8.44
C THR A 236 9.07 27.45 8.13
N ASN A 237 9.03 28.61 7.46
CA ASN A 237 10.24 29.43 7.25
C ASN A 237 10.86 29.83 8.59
N ASP A 238 10.03 30.16 9.58
CA ASP A 238 10.49 30.45 10.96
C ASP A 238 11.29 29.28 11.54
N SER A 239 10.87 28.02 11.30
CA SER A 239 11.63 26.85 11.77
C SER A 239 13.00 26.74 11.11
N VAL A 240 13.12 27.07 9.81
CA VAL A 240 14.43 27.09 9.11
C VAL A 240 15.35 28.12 9.76
N GLN A 241 14.82 29.32 10.04
CA GLN A 241 15.56 30.43 10.62
C GLN A 241 15.95 30.16 12.07
N ASP A 242 15.00 29.79 12.92
CA ASP A 242 15.20 29.52 14.35
C ASP A 242 16.16 28.36 14.60
N MET A 243 16.12 27.34 13.74
CA MET A 243 17.04 26.22 13.80
C MET A 243 18.36 26.50 13.08
N GLU A 244 18.49 27.64 12.38
CA GLU A 244 19.63 28.02 11.54
C GLU A 244 20.06 26.90 10.58
N LEU A 245 19.11 26.30 9.86
CA LEU A 245 19.38 25.18 8.95
C LEU A 245 20.14 25.64 7.71
N LYS A 246 21.18 24.90 7.31
CA LYS A 246 21.96 25.14 6.11
C LYS A 246 22.16 23.86 5.30
N VAL A 247 22.33 24.01 3.98
CA VAL A 247 22.79 22.92 3.13
C VAL A 247 24.18 22.46 3.62
N GLY A 248 24.34 21.14 3.77
CA GLY A 248 25.51 20.51 4.36
C GLY A 248 25.34 20.16 5.85
N ASP A 249 24.34 20.70 6.54
CA ASP A 249 24.09 20.37 7.95
C ASP A 249 23.66 18.91 8.12
N LYS A 250 24.05 18.31 9.25
CA LYS A 250 23.51 17.03 9.69
C LYS A 250 22.13 17.22 10.30
N ALA A 251 21.17 16.45 9.80
CA ALA A 251 19.79 16.52 10.22
C ALA A 251 19.17 15.14 10.36
N CYS A 252 18.13 15.09 11.18
CA CYS A 252 17.35 13.91 11.47
C CYS A 252 15.88 14.17 11.09
N ALA A 253 15.34 13.33 10.22
CA ALA A 253 13.92 13.27 9.88
C ALA A 253 13.20 12.31 10.81
N LEU A 254 12.35 12.86 11.66
CA LEU A 254 11.55 12.15 12.66
C LEU A 254 10.15 11.90 12.12
N ILE A 255 9.73 10.63 12.07
CA ILE A 255 8.42 10.24 11.53
C ILE A 255 7.71 9.32 12.53
N LYS A 256 6.47 9.66 12.87
CA LYS A 256 5.61 8.78 13.67
C LYS A 256 5.23 7.55 12.85
N ALA A 257 5.26 6.36 13.47
CA ALA A 257 4.88 5.12 12.77
C ALA A 257 3.43 5.15 12.25
N SER A 258 2.54 5.89 12.90
CA SER A 258 1.15 6.12 12.47
C SER A 258 1.00 7.13 11.31
N HIS A 259 2.07 7.80 10.89
CA HIS A 259 2.10 8.70 9.74
C HIS A 259 2.70 8.02 8.49
N ILE A 260 2.89 6.71 8.52
CA ILE A 260 3.33 5.94 7.36
C ILE A 260 2.14 5.17 6.82
N ILE A 261 1.78 5.44 5.57
CA ILE A 261 0.79 4.67 4.83
C ILE A 261 1.55 3.57 4.09
N LEU A 262 1.10 2.32 4.21
CA LEU A 262 1.63 1.22 3.42
C LEU A 262 0.76 0.97 2.20
N ALA A 263 1.40 0.80 1.05
CA ALA A 263 0.78 0.37 -0.18
C ALA A 263 1.56 -0.82 -0.74
N VAL A 264 0.88 -1.68 -1.50
CA VAL A 264 1.52 -2.78 -2.24
C VAL A 264 1.26 -2.56 -3.72
N SER A 265 2.24 -2.88 -4.56
CA SER A 265 1.97 -2.94 -5.99
C SER A 265 1.11 -4.17 -6.26
N ASN A 266 -0.05 -3.90 -6.84
CA ASN A 266 -0.85 -4.87 -7.59
C ASN A 266 -0.01 -5.57 -8.66
#